data_AF-A0A5N4ASE0-F1
#
_entry.id   AF-A0A5N4ASE0-F1
#
_cell.length_a   1.000
_cell.length_b   1.000
_cell.length_c   1.000
_cell.angle_alpha   90.00
_cell.angle_beta   90.00
_cell.angle_gamma   90.00
#
_symmetry.space_group_name_H-M   'P 1'
#
loop_
_entity.id
_entity.type
_entity.pdbx_description
1 polymer ?
#
loop_
_entity_poly.entity_id
_entity_poly.type
_entity_poly.pdbx_seq_one_letter_code
_entity_poly.pdbx_strand_id
1 'polypeptide(L)'
;MALSKFCEYFDLKEGFKAFVIIMLMFRLLSFAAVPGIIFPMFDYRNEFENFQVGLLFVIAYAVWNFGSTITLIIALRGLYKNDAGLLFPNLVVMPMEIILTVVSGIVLPLGAGIPLFALYLLVSFVHIYHFMCVYSLYKKFKREETVTPANARNLINSV
;
A
#
# COMPACT_ATOMS: atom_id res chain seq x y z
N MET A 1 -28.40 5.03 16.28
CA MET A 1 -27.68 4.10 15.38
C MET A 1 -26.69 4.78 14.42
N ALA A 2 -26.85 6.06 14.07
CA ALA A 2 -25.88 6.78 13.23
C ALA A 2 -24.60 7.22 13.97
N LEU A 3 -24.69 7.53 15.27
CA LEU A 3 -23.57 8.00 16.09
C LEU A 3 -22.51 6.90 16.35
N SER A 4 -22.92 5.64 16.56
CA SER A 4 -21.99 4.52 16.77
C SER A 4 -21.17 4.21 15.51
N LYS A 5 -21.83 4.22 14.34
CA LYS A 5 -21.15 4.13 13.05
C LYS A 5 -20.21 5.32 12.84
N PHE A 6 -20.63 6.53 13.16
CA PHE A 6 -19.79 7.74 13.03
C PHE A 6 -18.53 7.68 13.91
N CYS A 7 -18.65 7.22 15.16
CA CYS A 7 -17.50 7.00 16.05
C CYS A 7 -16.56 5.89 15.54
N GLU A 8 -17.08 4.73 15.13
CA GLU A 8 -16.27 3.66 14.52
C GLU A 8 -15.50 4.15 13.28
N TYR A 9 -16.08 5.05 12.48
CA TYR A 9 -15.44 5.58 11.28
C TYR A 9 -14.42 6.69 11.53
N PHE A 10 -14.61 7.51 12.56
CA PHE A 10 -13.62 8.51 12.95
C PHE A 10 -12.37 7.80 13.49
N ASP A 11 -12.58 6.73 14.26
CA ASP A 11 -11.52 5.86 14.76
C ASP A 11 -10.80 5.13 13.61
N LEU A 12 -11.53 4.61 12.62
CA LEU A 12 -10.94 3.98 11.43
C LEU A 12 -10.08 4.96 10.62
N LYS A 13 -10.50 6.22 10.46
CA LYS A 13 -9.74 7.22 9.70
C LYS A 13 -8.44 7.61 10.41
N GLU A 14 -8.50 7.91 11.70
CA GLU A 14 -7.30 8.29 12.48
C GLU A 14 -6.36 7.10 12.67
N GLY A 15 -6.91 5.91 12.97
CA GLY A 15 -6.14 4.66 13.01
C GLY A 15 -5.47 4.33 11.68
N PHE A 16 -6.17 4.57 10.57
CA PHE A 16 -5.60 4.37 9.23
C PHE A 16 -4.51 5.39 8.90
N LYS A 17 -4.60 6.65 9.34
CA LYS A 17 -3.49 7.61 9.19
C LYS A 17 -2.23 7.13 9.92
N ALA A 18 -2.38 6.69 11.17
CA ALA A 18 -1.24 6.15 11.94
C ALA A 18 -0.64 4.92 11.25
N PHE A 19 -1.48 4.01 10.76
CA PHE A 19 -1.06 2.83 10.01
C PHE A 19 -0.31 3.19 8.71
N VAL A 20 -0.79 4.18 7.95
CA VAL A 20 -0.12 4.67 6.74
C VAL A 20 1.25 5.26 7.07
N ILE A 21 1.39 6.01 8.17
CA ILE A 21 2.69 6.54 8.63
C ILE A 21 3.65 5.40 8.99
N ILE A 22 3.18 4.39 9.73
CA ILE A 22 3.96 3.21 10.07
C ILE A 22 4.44 2.49 8.79
N MET A 23 3.56 2.31 7.81
CA MET A 23 3.95 1.73 6.51
C MET A 23 4.97 2.58 5.76
N LEU A 24 4.86 3.91 5.78
CA LEU A 24 5.88 4.80 5.19
C LEU A 24 7.25 4.58 5.87
N MET A 25 7.29 4.48 7.20
CA MET A 25 8.53 4.20 7.92
C MET A 25 9.13 2.85 7.51
N PHE A 26 8.31 1.80 7.44
CA PHE A 26 8.78 0.48 6.99
C PHE A 26 9.29 0.49 5.54
N ARG A 27 8.68 1.29 4.66
CA ARG A 27 9.12 1.44 3.26
C ARG A 27 10.47 2.14 3.14
N LEU A 28 10.71 3.15 3.97
CA LEU A 28 12.00 3.84 4.02
C LEU A 28 13.09 2.91 4.57
N LEU A 29 12.78 2.14 5.63
CA LEU A 29 13.66 1.11 6.16
C LEU A 29 13.99 0.06 5.09
N SER A 30 12.99 -0.41 4.35
CA SER A 30 13.18 -1.42 3.30
C SER A 30 14.01 -0.90 2.12
N PHE A 31 13.91 0.40 1.82
CA PHE A 31 14.72 1.06 0.79
C PHE A 31 16.23 0.97 1.08
N ALA A 32 16.62 1.03 2.36
CA ALA A 32 18.01 0.88 2.78
C ALA A 32 18.40 -0.60 3.00
N ALA A 33 17.51 -1.40 3.58
CA ALA A 33 17.81 -2.77 3.98
C ALA A 33 17.95 -3.73 2.78
N VAL A 34 17.07 -3.64 1.78
CA VAL A 34 17.07 -4.60 0.65
C VAL A 34 18.36 -4.53 -0.18
N PRO A 35 18.86 -3.35 -0.61
CA PRO A 35 20.17 -3.28 -1.26
C PRO A 35 21.27 -3.85 -0.36
N GLY A 36 21.27 -3.52 0.93
CA GLY A 36 22.27 -3.99 1.90
C GLY A 36 22.27 -5.50 2.15
N ILE A 37 21.16 -6.19 1.90
CA ILE A 37 21.06 -7.66 2.00
C ILE A 37 21.41 -8.33 0.67
N ILE A 38 20.88 -7.80 -0.43
CA ILE A 38 21.03 -8.40 -1.76
C ILE A 38 22.47 -8.29 -2.26
N PHE A 39 23.10 -7.15 -2.03
CA PHE A 39 24.45 -6.90 -2.51
C PHE A 39 25.47 -7.91 -1.95
N PRO A 40 25.58 -8.13 -0.63
CA PRO A 40 26.47 -9.16 -0.08
C PRO A 40 26.13 -10.61 -0.44
N MET A 41 24.88 -10.92 -0.87
CA MET A 41 24.49 -12.28 -1.25
C MET A 41 25.07 -12.73 -2.60
N PHE A 42 25.47 -11.79 -3.47
CA PHE A 42 26.08 -12.11 -4.75
C PHE A 42 27.61 -11.96 -4.65
N ASP A 43 28.36 -13.04 -4.87
CA ASP A 43 29.82 -13.02 -4.86
C ASP A 43 30.35 -12.23 -6.08
N TYR A 44 30.56 -10.93 -5.87
CA TYR A 44 30.98 -9.96 -6.88
C TYR A 44 32.28 -10.28 -7.60
N ARG A 45 33.09 -11.20 -7.06
CA ARG A 45 34.42 -11.50 -7.60
C ARG A 45 34.40 -12.54 -8.70
N ASN A 46 33.37 -13.39 -8.80
CA ASN A 46 33.43 -14.59 -9.63
C ASN A 46 32.27 -14.74 -10.65
N GLU A 47 31.16 -14.01 -10.52
CA GLU A 47 29.97 -14.23 -11.37
C GLU A 47 29.32 -12.92 -11.85
N PHE A 48 29.88 -12.33 -12.91
CA PHE A 48 29.42 -11.06 -13.49
C PHE A 48 27.94 -11.08 -13.92
N GLU A 49 27.43 -12.22 -14.40
CA GLU A 49 26.02 -12.38 -14.77
C GLU A 49 25.09 -12.29 -13.55
N ASN A 50 25.45 -12.92 -12.44
CA ASN A 50 24.67 -12.87 -11.19
C ASN A 50 24.72 -11.49 -10.54
N PHE A 51 25.83 -10.75 -10.71
CA PHE A 51 25.90 -9.34 -10.35
C PHE A 51 24.91 -8.48 -11.14
N GLN A 52 24.81 -8.66 -12.46
CA GLN A 52 23.86 -7.92 -13.29
C GLN A 52 22.40 -8.21 -12.91
N VAL A 53 22.07 -9.47 -12.65
CA VAL A 53 20.72 -9.87 -12.21
C VAL A 53 20.39 -9.27 -10.84
N GLY A 54 21.32 -9.32 -9.89
CA GLY A 54 21.15 -8.71 -8.57
C GLY A 54 20.97 -7.19 -8.64
N LEU A 55 21.77 -6.51 -9.47
CA LEU A 55 21.65 -5.07 -9.70
C LEU A 55 20.30 -4.71 -10.32
N LEU A 56 19.86 -5.45 -11.35
CA LEU A 56 18.57 -5.23 -12.00
C LEU A 56 17.41 -5.42 -11.02
N PHE A 57 17.50 -6.44 -10.16
CA PHE A 57 16.52 -6.68 -9.11
C PHE A 57 16.46 -5.53 -8.10
N VAL A 58 17.61 -5.04 -7.62
CA VAL A 58 17.67 -3.91 -6.69
C VAL A 58 17.09 -2.63 -7.32
N ILE A 59 17.38 -2.36 -8.59
CA ILE A 59 16.83 -1.21 -9.32
C ILE A 59 15.31 -1.35 -9.46
N ALA A 60 14.82 -2.51 -9.90
CA ALA A 60 13.39 -2.77 -10.04
C ALA A 60 12.67 -2.63 -8.69
N TYR A 61 13.26 -3.17 -7.62
CA TYR A 61 12.74 -3.02 -6.26
C TYR A 61 12.72 -1.56 -5.81
N ALA A 62 13.79 -0.81 -6.03
CA ALA A 62 13.87 0.60 -5.64
C ALA A 62 12.83 1.45 -6.37
N VAL A 63 12.67 1.26 -7.69
CA VAL A 63 11.64 1.94 -8.50
C VAL A 63 10.24 1.59 -8.01
N TRP A 64 9.98 0.30 -7.79
CA TRP A 64 8.69 -0.17 -7.26
C TRP A 64 8.39 0.43 -5.89
N ASN A 65 9.36 0.37 -4.98
CA ASN A 65 9.22 0.86 -3.62
C ASN A 65 9.01 2.39 -3.59
N PHE A 66 9.71 3.13 -4.45
CA PHE A 66 9.53 4.55 -4.62
C PHE A 66 8.13 4.90 -5.16
N GLY A 67 7.69 4.23 -6.22
CA GLY A 67 6.35 4.43 -6.80
C GLY A 67 5.23 4.13 -5.79
N SER A 68 5.34 3.02 -5.08
CA SER A 68 4.41 2.65 -4.01
C SER A 68 4.39 3.70 -2.88
N THR A 69 5.57 4.15 -2.44
CA THR A 69 5.70 5.20 -1.42
C THR A 69 5.03 6.50 -1.84
N ILE A 70 5.19 6.92 -3.10
CA ILE A 70 4.50 8.10 -3.63
C ILE A 70 2.98 7.93 -3.54
N THR A 71 2.44 6.79 -3.98
CA THR A 71 0.98 6.57 -3.90
C THR A 71 0.48 6.60 -2.46
N LEU A 72 1.28 6.11 -1.51
CA LEU A 72 0.97 6.11 -0.09
C LEU A 72 0.97 7.52 0.50
N ILE A 73 1.92 8.38 0.10
CA ILE A 73 1.94 9.81 0.46
C ILE A 73 0.73 10.55 -0.12
N ILE A 74 0.38 10.28 -1.38
CA ILE A 74 -0.80 10.87 -2.02
C ILE A 74 -2.08 10.42 -1.30
N ALA A 75 -2.18 9.13 -0.94
CA ALA A 75 -3.30 8.62 -0.16
C ALA A 75 -3.40 9.29 1.21
N LEU A 76 -2.27 9.46 1.92
CA LEU A 76 -2.22 10.19 3.19
C LEU A 76 -2.75 11.62 3.03
N ARG A 77 -2.34 12.32 1.97
CA ARG A 77 -2.86 13.65 1.63
C ARG A 77 -4.38 13.62 1.37
N GLY A 78 -4.86 12.58 0.68
CA GLY A 78 -6.30 12.31 0.48
C GLY A 78 -7.06 12.16 1.79
N LEU A 79 -6.49 11.47 2.78
CA LEU A 79 -7.08 11.34 4.12
C LEU A 79 -7.18 12.68 4.85
N TYR A 80 -6.15 13.52 4.77
CA TYR A 80 -6.18 14.85 5.38
C TYR A 80 -7.21 15.77 4.71
N LYS A 81 -7.38 15.64 3.39
CA LYS A 81 -8.28 16.49 2.59
C LYS A 81 -9.70 15.93 2.43
N ASN A 82 -9.96 14.69 2.86
CA ASN A 82 -11.20 13.95 2.56
C ASN A 82 -11.49 13.85 1.05
N ASP A 83 -10.45 13.67 0.23
CA ASP A 83 -10.55 13.65 -1.23
C ASP A 83 -10.43 12.21 -1.75
N ALA A 84 -11.50 11.70 -2.38
CA ALA A 84 -11.52 10.34 -2.90
C ALA A 84 -10.57 10.17 -4.10
N GLY A 85 -10.39 11.22 -4.91
CA GLY A 85 -9.51 11.20 -6.08
C GLY A 85 -8.05 10.95 -5.70
N LEU A 86 -7.62 11.44 -4.54
CA LEU A 86 -6.27 11.23 -4.02
C LEU A 86 -6.06 9.82 -3.40
N LEU A 87 -7.13 9.10 -3.04
CA LEU A 87 -7.03 7.71 -2.59
C LEU A 87 -6.94 6.71 -3.75
N PHE A 88 -7.46 7.08 -4.92
CA PHE A 88 -7.59 6.20 -6.08
C PHE A 88 -6.25 5.60 -6.58
N PRO A 89 -5.14 6.36 -6.71
CA PRO A 89 -3.88 5.78 -7.17
C PRO A 89 -3.39 4.65 -6.26
N ASN A 90 -3.54 4.80 -4.95
CA ASN A 90 -3.13 3.77 -4.00
C ASN A 90 -4.04 2.55 -4.08
N LEU A 91 -5.35 2.74 -4.26
CA LEU A 91 -6.31 1.65 -4.50
C LEU A 91 -5.90 0.76 -5.69
N VAL A 92 -5.36 1.35 -6.75
CA VAL A 92 -4.95 0.64 -7.98
C VAL A 92 -3.63 -0.10 -7.81
N VAL A 93 -2.67 0.48 -7.09
CA VAL A 93 -1.34 -0.14 -6.86
C VAL A 93 -1.41 -1.31 -5.89
N MET A 94 -2.32 -1.26 -4.91
CA MET A 94 -2.42 -2.28 -3.85
C MET A 94 -2.65 -3.73 -4.34
N PRO A 95 -3.56 -4.01 -5.30
CA PRO A 95 -3.69 -5.34 -5.89
C PRO A 95 -2.39 -5.85 -6.52
N MET A 96 -1.62 -4.98 -7.16
CA MET A 96 -0.33 -5.37 -7.74
C MET A 96 0.68 -5.70 -6.64
N GLU A 97 0.68 -4.96 -5.52
CA GLU A 97 1.53 -5.28 -4.38
C GLU A 97 1.17 -6.62 -3.74
N ILE A 98 -0.12 -6.95 -3.63
CA ILE A 98 -0.58 -8.23 -3.12
C ILE A 98 -0.08 -9.35 -4.03
N ILE A 99 -0.28 -9.23 -5.35
CA ILE A 99 0.18 -10.24 -6.32
C ILE A 99 1.70 -10.41 -6.22
N LEU A 100 2.46 -9.32 -6.21
CA LEU A 100 3.91 -9.36 -6.12
C LEU A 100 4.37 -10.04 -4.83
N THR A 101 3.76 -9.69 -3.70
CA THR A 101 4.08 -10.28 -2.38
C THR A 101 3.76 -11.77 -2.33
N VAL A 102 2.63 -12.18 -2.91
CA VAL A 102 2.23 -13.60 -2.99
C VAL A 102 3.19 -14.38 -3.89
N VAL A 103 3.50 -13.87 -5.08
CA VAL A 103 4.44 -14.54 -6.01
C VAL A 103 5.82 -14.64 -5.38
N SER A 104 6.36 -13.55 -4.81
CA SER A 104 7.63 -13.59 -4.09
C SER A 104 7.59 -14.52 -2.87
N GLY A 105 6.47 -14.58 -2.17
CA GLY A 105 6.23 -15.46 -1.04
C GLY A 105 6.10 -16.94 -1.41
N ILE A 106 5.86 -17.27 -2.68
CA ILE A 106 5.91 -18.66 -3.17
C ILE A 106 7.32 -18.98 -3.68
N VAL A 107 7.93 -18.07 -4.44
CA VAL A 107 9.19 -18.32 -5.14
C VAL A 107 10.40 -18.31 -4.21
N LEU A 108 10.52 -17.31 -3.32
CA LEU A 108 11.71 -17.12 -2.48
C LEU A 108 11.84 -18.18 -1.35
N PRO A 109 10.77 -18.62 -0.68
CA PRO A 109 10.89 -19.62 0.37
C PRO A 109 11.31 -21.01 -0.11
N LEU A 110 11.18 -21.30 -1.41
CA LEU A 110 11.75 -22.52 -2.01
C LEU A 110 13.29 -22.56 -1.89
N GLY A 111 13.94 -21.40 -1.75
CA GLY A 111 15.39 -21.29 -1.53
C GLY A 111 15.81 -20.92 -0.10
N ALA A 112 14.95 -20.24 0.67
CA ALA A 112 15.33 -19.63 1.96
C ALA A 112 14.57 -20.19 3.20
N GLY A 113 13.62 -21.11 3.00
CA GLY A 113 12.97 -21.86 4.09
C GLY A 113 11.68 -21.25 4.68
N ILE A 114 11.09 -21.99 5.62
CA ILE A 114 9.77 -21.75 6.25
C ILE A 114 9.62 -20.37 6.94
N PRO A 115 10.62 -19.81 7.63
CA PRO A 115 10.48 -18.52 8.29
C PRO A 115 10.19 -17.37 7.31
N LEU A 116 10.78 -17.43 6.11
CA LEU A 116 10.57 -16.43 5.08
C LEU A 116 9.13 -16.52 4.52
N PHE A 117 8.62 -17.74 4.33
CA PHE A 117 7.22 -17.95 3.92
C PHE A 117 6.22 -17.32 4.89
N ALA A 118 6.38 -17.56 6.20
CA ALA A 118 5.49 -17.00 7.22
C ALA A 118 5.51 -15.46 7.23
N LEU A 119 6.68 -14.86 7.00
CA LEU A 119 6.81 -13.41 6.89
C LEU A 119 6.08 -12.85 5.65
N TYR A 120 6.25 -13.47 4.47
CA TYR A 120 5.53 -13.03 3.26
C TYR A 120 4.01 -13.21 3.38
N LEU A 121 3.55 -14.25 4.09
CA LEU A 121 2.13 -14.44 4.37
C LEU A 121 1.60 -13.31 5.27
N LEU A 122 2.34 -12.94 6.32
CA LEU A 122 1.99 -11.83 7.20
C LEU A 122 1.93 -10.50 6.43
N VAL A 123 2.94 -10.21 5.60
CA VAL A 123 2.97 -9.01 4.75
C VAL A 123 1.76 -8.99 3.80
N SER A 124 1.40 -10.14 3.22
CA SER A 124 0.21 -10.26 2.36
C SER A 124 -1.08 -9.89 3.11
N PHE A 125 -1.25 -10.35 4.36
CA PHE A 125 -2.41 -9.96 5.19
C PHE A 125 -2.43 -8.46 5.47
N VAL A 126 -1.27 -7.85 5.74
CA VAL A 126 -1.16 -6.39 5.93
C VAL A 126 -1.59 -5.65 4.67
N HIS A 127 -1.19 -6.10 3.47
CA HIS A 127 -1.61 -5.48 2.22
C HIS A 127 -3.11 -5.66 1.94
N ILE A 128 -3.67 -6.83 2.21
CA ILE A 128 -5.12 -7.08 2.05
C ILE A 128 -5.92 -6.17 2.98
N TYR A 129 -5.52 -6.09 4.26
CA TYR A 129 -6.16 -5.21 5.24
C TYR A 129 -6.07 -3.74 4.80
N HIS A 130 -4.89 -3.30 4.37
CA HIS A 130 -4.68 -1.97 3.83
C HIS A 130 -5.63 -1.68 2.65
N PHE A 131 -5.74 -2.58 1.69
CA PHE A 131 -6.65 -2.43 0.55
C PHE A 131 -8.11 -2.27 1.00
N MET A 132 -8.58 -3.09 1.95
CA MET A 132 -9.94 -2.98 2.50
C MET A 132 -10.19 -1.62 3.16
N CYS A 133 -9.22 -1.09 3.92
CA CYS A 133 -9.33 0.22 4.54
C CYS A 133 -9.40 1.36 3.50
N VAL A 134 -8.48 1.37 2.53
CA VAL A 134 -8.45 2.40 1.46
C VAL A 134 -9.74 2.35 0.65
N TYR A 135 -10.21 1.16 0.27
CA TYR A 135 -11.45 0.98 -0.47
C TYR A 135 -12.67 1.52 0.29
N SER A 136 -12.75 1.20 1.60
CA SER A 136 -13.85 1.66 2.45
C SER A 136 -13.86 3.19 2.59
N LEU A 137 -12.69 3.80 2.76
CA LEU A 137 -12.53 5.26 2.86
C LEU A 137 -12.80 5.95 1.51
N TYR A 138 -12.33 5.37 0.41
CA TYR A 138 -12.61 5.86 -0.95
C TYR A 138 -14.11 5.91 -1.22
N LYS A 139 -14.84 4.81 -0.97
CA LYS A 139 -16.29 4.74 -1.16
C LYS A 139 -17.03 5.78 -0.32
N LYS A 140 -16.54 6.03 0.91
CA LYS A 140 -17.10 7.05 1.80
C LYS A 140 -16.90 8.46 1.24
N PHE A 141 -15.67 8.86 0.93
CA PHE A 141 -15.39 10.20 0.40
C PHE A 141 -16.13 10.44 -0.93
N LYS A 142 -16.22 9.42 -1.79
CA LYS A 142 -17.02 9.50 -3.02
C LYS A 142 -18.52 9.74 -2.76
N ARG A 143 -19.06 9.18 -1.69
CA ARG A 143 -20.45 9.42 -1.27
C ARG A 143 -20.64 10.83 -0.72
N GLU A 144 -19.67 11.33 0.04
CA GLU A 144 -19.70 12.70 0.57
C GLU A 144 -19.57 13.75 -0.55
N GLU A 145 -18.79 13.48 -1.60
CA GLU A 145 -18.70 14.32 -2.81
C GLU A 145 -20.01 14.37 -3.61
N THR A 146 -20.75 13.25 -3.70
CA THR A 146 -21.97 13.15 -4.50
C THR A 146 -23.20 13.74 -3.81
N VAL A 147 -23.20 13.78 -2.48
CA VAL A 147 -24.24 14.40 -1.64
C VAL A 147 -23.85 15.84 -1.31
N THR A 148 -23.73 16.70 -2.33
CA THR A 148 -23.67 18.15 -2.12
C THR A 148 -25.08 18.72 -1.93
N PRO A 149 -25.27 19.79 -1.13
CA PRO A 149 -26.58 20.43 -0.96
C PRO A 149 -27.23 20.88 -2.28
N ALA A 150 -26.41 21.17 -3.30
CA ALA A 150 -26.86 21.52 -4.65
C ALA A 150 -27.49 20.32 -5.40
N ASN A 151 -26.87 19.14 -5.34
CA ASN A 151 -27.44 17.92 -5.93
C ASN A 151 -28.65 17.39 -5.14
N ALA A 152 -28.65 17.55 -3.81
CA ALA A 152 -29.80 17.22 -2.98
C ALA A 152 -31.01 18.12 -3.28
N ARG A 153 -30.81 19.42 -3.52
CA ARG A 153 -31.87 20.34 -3.99
C ARG A 153 -32.41 19.96 -5.38
N ASN A 154 -31.57 19.54 -6.31
CA ASN A 154 -32.00 19.09 -7.64
C ASN A 154 -32.80 17.77 -7.59
N LEU A 155 -32.51 16.89 -6.63
CA LEU A 155 -33.28 15.66 -6.39
C LEU A 155 -34.62 15.91 -5.68
N ILE A 156 -34.73 17.00 -4.91
CA ILE A 156 -35.97 17.40 -4.22
C ILE A 156 -36.89 18.22 -5.15
N ASN A 157 -36.31 19.01 -6.07
CA ASN A 157 -37.05 19.89 -6.99
C ASN A 157 -37.35 19.24 -8.36
N SER A 158 -37.17 17.93 -8.53
CA SER A 158 -37.45 17.23 -9.79
C SER A 158 -38.90 16.71 -9.91
N VAL A 159 -39.85 17.29 -9.16
CA VAL A 159 -41.30 17.02 -9.24
C VAL A 159 -42.03 18.32 -9.55
#